data_AF-Q0BXN4-F1
#
_entry.id   AF-Q0BXN4-F1
#
_cell.length_a   1.000
_cell.length_b   1.000
_cell.length_c   1.000
_cell.angle_alpha   90.00
_cell.angle_beta   90.00
_cell.angle_gamma   90.00
#
_symmetry.space_group_name_H-M   'P 1'
#
loop_
_entity.id
_entity.type
_entity.pdbx_description
1 polymer ?
#
loop_
_entity_poly.entity_id
_entity_poly.type
_entity_poly.pdbx_seq_one_letter_code
_entity_poly.pdbx_strand_id
1 'polypeptide(L)'
;MKRIILAAALATATLCAPAYAASDSFQMEIDYSGKNLSSRSGAETEYDHIRKQVSERCATEHADMRFASAYAQNLCVRKTMDRAVGSIDNTLLTQVHAERR
;
A
#
# COMPACT_ATOMS: atom_id res chain seq x y z
N MET A 1 -12.77 13.65 9.54
CA MET A 1 -13.00 12.26 9.96
C MET A 1 -12.00 11.43 9.20
N LYS A 2 -11.05 10.87 9.93
CA LYS A 2 -10.04 9.95 9.43
C LYS A 2 -10.71 8.59 9.25
N ARG A 3 -10.46 7.93 8.13
CA ARG A 3 -11.02 6.63 7.77
C ARG A 3 -9.87 5.64 7.65
N ILE A 4 -10.12 4.45 8.16
CA ILE A 4 -9.15 3.37 8.25
C ILE A 4 -9.62 2.24 7.32
N ILE A 5 -8.72 1.75 6.47
CA ILE A 5 -8.95 0.52 5.70
C ILE A 5 -7.81 -0.49 5.90
N LEU A 6 -8.15 -1.77 5.83
CA LEU A 6 -7.18 -2.88 5.87
C LEU A 6 -6.79 -3.26 4.44
N ALA A 7 -5.53 -3.04 4.07
CA ALA A 7 -4.97 -3.56 2.82
C ALA A 7 -4.26 -4.89 3.10
N ALA A 8 -4.83 -6.01 2.66
CA ALA A 8 -4.23 -7.35 2.78
C ALA A 8 -3.52 -7.75 1.47
N ALA A 9 -2.22 -8.08 1.54
CA ALA A 9 -1.50 -8.62 0.39
C ALA A 9 -1.52 -10.15 0.36
N LEU A 10 -2.44 -10.73 -0.42
CA LEU A 10 -2.41 -12.16 -0.73
C LEU A 10 -1.15 -12.49 -1.55
N ALA A 11 -0.23 -13.23 -0.93
CA ALA A 11 0.83 -13.95 -1.61
C ALA A 11 0.36 -15.40 -1.82
N THR A 12 0.43 -15.91 -3.04
CA THR A 12 0.18 -17.31 -3.34
C THR A 12 1.29 -18.17 -2.72
N ALA A 13 0.95 -18.91 -1.67
CA ALA A 13 1.83 -19.85 -0.99
C ALA A 13 2.20 -21.03 -1.91
N THR A 14 3.49 -21.20 -2.18
CA THR A 14 4.08 -22.48 -2.61
C THR A 14 4.90 -23.04 -1.46
N LEU A 15 4.61 -24.29 -1.13
CA LEU A 15 5.00 -25.05 0.04
C LEU A 15 6.53 -25.15 0.24
N CYS A 16 6.93 -25.27 1.51
CA CYS A 16 8.23 -25.68 2.07
C CYS A 16 9.22 -24.58 2.49
N ALA A 17 9.08 -24.05 3.71
CA ALA A 17 10.12 -23.99 4.78
C ALA A 17 9.75 -23.00 5.92
N PRO A 18 10.10 -23.28 7.19
CA PRO A 18 9.70 -22.47 8.34
C PRO A 18 10.71 -21.33 8.60
N ALA A 19 10.21 -20.09 8.57
CA ALA A 19 10.83 -18.77 8.85
C ALA A 19 10.47 -17.72 7.76
N TYR A 20 9.72 -18.11 6.74
CA TYR A 20 9.15 -17.24 5.69
C TYR A 20 7.62 -17.04 5.84
N ALA A 21 7.07 -17.27 7.03
CA ALA A 21 5.63 -17.24 7.31
C ALA A 21 5.12 -15.89 7.87
N ALA A 22 5.83 -14.78 7.61
CA ALA A 22 5.31 -13.43 7.87
C ALA A 22 4.64 -12.79 6.64
N SER A 23 4.72 -13.42 5.46
CA SER A 23 4.17 -12.87 4.21
C SER A 23 2.73 -13.31 3.88
N ASP A 24 2.10 -14.16 4.70
CA ASP A 24 0.72 -14.63 4.45
C ASP A 24 -0.35 -13.62 4.88
N SER A 25 0.02 -12.55 5.60
CA SER A 25 -0.90 -11.49 5.98
C SER A 25 -0.20 -10.15 6.15
N PHE A 26 0.44 -9.62 5.10
CA PHE A 26 0.78 -8.19 5.08
C PHE A 26 -0.54 -7.41 5.12
N GLN A 27 -0.94 -7.04 6.33
CA GLN A 27 -2.12 -6.25 6.64
C GLN A 27 -1.62 -4.90 7.16
N MET A 28 -2.04 -3.86 6.46
CA MET A 28 -1.73 -2.49 6.85
C MET A 28 -3.03 -1.74 7.04
N GLU A 29 -3.09 -1.02 8.16
CA GLU A 29 -4.06 0.05 8.36
C GLU A 29 -3.60 1.27 7.57
N ILE A 30 -4.49 1.79 6.71
CA ILE A 30 -4.23 3.02 5.98
C ILE A 30 -5.15 4.10 6.52
N ASP A 31 -4.54 5.13 7.12
CA ASP A 31 -5.24 6.35 7.52
C ASP A 31 -5.42 7.23 6.29
N TYR A 32 -6.66 7.66 6.05
CA TYR A 32 -6.93 8.67 5.03
C TYR A 32 -8.03 9.66 5.41
N SER A 33 -7.97 10.86 4.83
CA SER A 33 -8.99 11.91 4.97
C SER A 33 -9.97 11.91 3.80
N GLY A 34 -11.18 11.40 4.03
CA GLY A 34 -12.27 11.49 3.04
C GLY A 34 -12.65 12.93 2.64
N LYS A 35 -12.33 13.93 3.47
CA LYS A 35 -12.51 15.35 3.11
C LYS A 35 -11.56 15.80 2.01
N ASN A 36 -10.32 15.32 2.03
CA ASN A 36 -9.31 15.64 1.02
C ASN A 36 -9.68 15.03 -0.34
N LEU A 37 -10.40 13.90 -0.34
CA LEU A 37 -10.89 13.24 -1.55
C LEU A 37 -12.05 13.96 -2.26
N SER A 38 -12.45 15.15 -1.80
CA SER A 38 -13.51 15.98 -2.41
C SER A 38 -12.98 16.93 -3.49
N SER A 39 -11.67 17.09 -3.62
CA SER A 39 -11.02 17.92 -4.64
C SER A 39 -9.80 17.22 -5.21
N ARG A 40 -9.37 17.62 -6.40
CA ARG A 40 -8.19 17.02 -7.05
C ARG A 40 -6.91 17.28 -6.26
N SER A 41 -6.67 18.52 -5.82
CA SER A 41 -5.49 18.87 -5.01
C SER A 41 -5.48 18.15 -3.67
N GLY A 42 -6.64 17.94 -3.06
CA GLY A 42 -6.78 17.14 -1.86
C GLY A 42 -6.52 15.66 -2.11
N ALA A 43 -7.02 15.09 -3.22
CA ALA A 43 -6.74 13.71 -3.60
C ALA A 43 -5.24 13.46 -3.90
N GLU A 44 -4.54 14.43 -4.50
CA GLU A 44 -3.08 14.39 -4.67
C GLU A 44 -2.34 14.37 -3.32
N THR A 45 -2.74 15.26 -2.41
CA THR A 45 -2.18 15.31 -1.04
C THR A 45 -2.43 13.99 -0.31
N GLU A 46 -3.63 13.44 -0.45
CA GLU A 46 -4.01 12.18 0.20
C GLU A 46 -3.28 10.98 -0.42
N TYR A 47 -3.09 10.97 -1.73
CA TYR A 47 -2.32 9.95 -2.42
C TYR A 47 -0.88 9.89 -1.90
N ASP A 48 -0.23 11.04 -1.75
CA ASP A 48 1.13 11.13 -1.23
C ASP A 48 1.20 10.70 0.25
N HIS A 49 0.17 11.02 1.04
CA HIS A 49 0.05 10.57 2.42
C HIS A 49 -0.07 9.04 2.52
N ILE A 50 -0.94 8.42 1.72
CA ILE A 50 -1.12 6.96 1.68
C ILE A 50 0.15 6.28 1.17
N ARG A 51 0.76 6.80 0.08
CA ARG A 51 1.99 6.25 -0.48
C ARG A 51 3.14 6.28 0.52
N LYS A 52 3.25 7.34 1.33
CA LYS A 52 4.25 7.42 2.39
C LYS A 52 4.06 6.33 3.44
N GLN A 53 2.85 6.17 3.98
CA GLN A 53 2.53 5.10 4.94
C GLN A 53 2.92 3.73 4.37
N VAL A 54 2.47 3.44 3.15
CA VAL A 54 2.75 2.18 2.45
C VAL A 54 4.26 1.97 2.24
N SER A 55 4.99 3.01 1.85
CA SER A 55 6.44 2.93 1.61
C SER A 55 7.20 2.64 2.90
N GLU A 56 6.86 3.31 4.00
CA GLU A 56 7.48 3.08 5.31
C GLU A 56 7.23 1.65 5.78
N ARG A 57 6.00 1.15 5.67
CA ARG A 57 5.65 -0.21 6.08
C ARG A 57 6.31 -1.28 5.21
N CYS A 58 6.32 -1.09 3.89
CA CYS A 58 7.02 -2.00 2.96
C CYS A 58 8.54 -2.00 3.18
N ALA A 59 9.13 -0.86 3.54
CA ALA A 59 10.55 -0.78 3.89
C ALA A 59 10.86 -1.58 5.15
N THR A 60 10.03 -1.48 6.19
CA THR A 60 10.17 -2.27 7.42
C THR A 60 9.99 -3.77 7.17
N GLU A 61 8.98 -4.16 6.39
CA GLU A 61 8.69 -5.58 6.07
C GLU A 61 9.87 -6.28 5.36
N HIS A 62 10.59 -5.54 4.52
CA HIS A 62 11.68 -6.07 3.71
C HIS A 62 13.06 -5.61 4.21
N ALA A 63 13.18 -5.09 5.43
CA ALA A 63 14.44 -4.57 5.97
C ALA A 63 15.53 -5.64 6.09
N ASP A 64 15.14 -6.87 6.45
CA ASP A 64 16.06 -7.99 6.66
C ASP A 64 16.43 -8.74 5.37
N MET A 65 15.85 -8.36 4.23
CA MET A 65 16.18 -8.99 2.94
C MET A 65 17.57 -8.56 2.47
N ARG A 66 18.51 -9.50 2.47
CA ARG A 66 19.91 -9.25 2.02
C ARG A 66 20.06 -9.07 0.52
N PHE A 67 19.12 -9.58 -0.28
CA PHE A 67 19.14 -9.51 -1.74
C PHE A 67 17.78 -9.04 -2.26
N ALA A 68 17.80 -8.24 -3.34
CA ALA A 68 16.60 -7.75 -4.02
C ALA A 68 15.59 -6.98 -3.13
N SER A 69 16.00 -6.46 -1.97
CA SER A 69 15.14 -5.71 -1.05
C SER A 69 14.47 -4.51 -1.72
N ALA A 70 15.22 -3.72 -2.49
CA ALA A 70 14.67 -2.58 -3.24
C ALA A 70 13.60 -3.02 -4.26
N TYR A 71 13.77 -4.18 -4.91
CA TYR A 71 12.78 -4.70 -5.85
C TYR A 71 11.52 -5.20 -5.11
N ALA A 72 11.71 -5.93 -4.02
CA ALA A 72 10.62 -6.40 -3.17
C ALA A 72 9.82 -5.23 -2.57
N GLN A 73 10.49 -4.20 -2.06
CA GLN A 73 9.88 -2.97 -1.56
C GLN A 73 9.06 -2.26 -2.64
N ASN A 74 9.62 -2.05 -3.84
CA ASN A 74 8.88 -1.41 -4.94
C ASN A 74 7.63 -2.20 -5.35
N LEU A 75 7.73 -3.53 -5.43
CA LEU A 75 6.59 -4.39 -5.70
C LEU A 75 5.54 -4.34 -4.58
N CYS A 76 5.99 -4.34 -3.32
CA CYS A 76 5.12 -4.20 -2.16
C CYS A 76 4.35 -2.87 -2.22
N VAL A 77 5.04 -1.76 -2.44
CA VAL A 77 4.42 -0.43 -2.53
C VAL A 77 3.39 -0.41 -3.65
N ARG A 78 3.76 -0.86 -4.86
CA ARG A 78 2.85 -0.85 -6.00
C ARG A 78 1.59 -1.69 -5.76
N LYS A 79 1.74 -2.93 -5.29
CA LYS A 79 0.59 -3.82 -5.04
C LYS A 79 -0.30 -3.31 -3.91
N THR A 80 0.29 -2.76 -2.85
CA THR A 80 -0.47 -2.22 -1.72
C THR A 80 -1.19 -0.93 -2.10
N MET A 81 -0.56 -0.05 -2.90
CA MET A 81 -1.22 1.13 -3.44
C MET A 81 -2.39 0.78 -4.37
N ASP A 82 -2.19 -0.14 -5.30
CA ASP A 82 -3.26 -0.61 -6.22
C ASP A 82 -4.48 -1.09 -5.42
N ARG A 83 -4.26 -1.87 -4.35
CA ARG A 83 -5.32 -2.37 -3.46
C ARG A 83 -5.94 -1.27 -2.59
N ALA A 84 -5.13 -0.40 -2.00
CA ALA A 84 -5.60 0.69 -1.15
C ALA A 84 -6.54 1.61 -1.92
N VAL A 85 -6.12 2.03 -3.12
CA VAL A 85 -6.92 2.89 -3.99
C VAL A 85 -8.20 2.18 -4.43
N GLY A 86 -8.11 0.90 -4.83
CA GLY A 86 -9.28 0.09 -5.18
C GLY A 86 -10.26 -0.11 -4.02
N SER A 87 -9.78 -0.24 -2.79
CA SER A 87 -10.62 -0.36 -1.58
C SER A 87 -11.25 0.96 -1.15
N ILE A 88 -10.58 2.09 -1.37
CA ILE A 88 -11.14 3.43 -1.09
C ILE A 88 -12.22 3.79 -2.12
N ASP A 89 -12.05 3.32 -3.37
CA ASP A 89 -13.00 3.48 -4.48
C ASP A 89 -13.46 4.93 -4.67
N ASN A 90 -12.49 5.86 -4.70
CA ASN A 90 -12.74 7.27 -4.96
C ASN A 90 -12.23 7.64 -6.36
N THR A 91 -13.07 8.30 -7.16
CA THR A 91 -12.76 8.66 -8.55
C THR A 91 -11.51 9.53 -8.67
N LEU A 92 -11.37 10.57 -7.85
CA LEU A 92 -10.23 11.50 -7.93
C LEU A 92 -8.94 10.82 -7.49
N LEU A 93 -8.99 10.01 -6.43
CA LEU A 93 -7.84 9.24 -5.97
C LEU A 93 -7.40 8.20 -7.02
N THR A 94 -8.35 7.55 -7.68
CA THR A 94 -8.10 6.57 -8.74
C THR A 94 -7.45 7.22 -9.96
N GLN A 95 -7.90 8.42 -10.35
CA GLN A 95 -7.27 9.19 -11.42
C GLN A 95 -5.83 9.56 -11.09
N VAL A 96 -5.59 10.12 -9.89
CA VAL A 96 -4.24 10.46 -9.43
C VAL A 96 -3.34 9.23 -9.41
N HIS A 97 -3.86 8.09 -8.94
CA HIS A 97 -3.11 6.84 -8.93
C HIS A 97 -2.73 6.37 -10.33
N ALA A 98 -3.66 6.43 -11.28
CA ALA A 98 -3.40 6.04 -12.67
C ALA A 98 -2.33 6.91 -13.34
N GLU A 99 -2.28 8.21 -13.02
CA GLU A 99 -1.28 9.15 -13.55
C GLU A 99 0.12 8.96 -12.93
N ARG A 100 0.19 8.44 -11.69
CA ARG A 100 1.43 8.33 -10.90
C ARG A 100 1.92 6.88 -10.70
N ARG A 101 1.37 5.93 -11.46
CA ARG A 101 1.66 4.49 -11.33
C ARG A 101 3.02 4.10 -11.89
#